data_AF-A0A353P916-F1
#
_entry.id   AF-A0A353P916-F1
#
_cell.length_a   1.000
_cell.length_b   1.000
_cell.length_c   1.000
_cell.angle_alpha   90.00
_cell.angle_beta   90.00
_cell.angle_gamma   90.00
#
_symmetry.space_group_name_H-M   'P 1'
#
loop_
_entity.id
_entity.type
_entity.pdbx_description
1 polymer ?
#
loop_
_entity_poly.entity_id
_entity_poly.type
_entity_poly.pdbx_seq_one_letter_code
_entity_poly.pdbx_strand_id
1 'polypeptide(L)' 'MPTLAILDYGMGNLHSMAKALERVAPDTRILITQSAAELRAADRIVFPGQGAIL' A
#
# COMPACT_ATOMS: atom_id res chain seq x y z
N MET A 1 -6.26 -14.65 5.00
CA MET A 1 -6.31 -13.54 4.04
C MET A 1 -4.89 -13.05 3.83
N PRO A 2 -4.36 -13.04 2.60
CA PRO A 2 -3.06 -12.43 2.30
C PRO A 2 -3.07 -10.93 2.59
N THR A 3 -1.91 -10.36 2.90
CA THR A 3 -1.72 -8.94 3.21
C THR A 3 -0.90 -8.28 2.11
N LEU A 4 -1.41 -7.17 1.57
CA LEU A 4 -0.71 -6.28 0.64
C LEU A 4 -0.44 -4.96 1.36
N ALA A 5 0.83 -4.69 1.64
CA ALA A 5 1.24 -3.43 2.25
C ALA A 5 1.58 -2.40 1.17
N ILE A 6 1.08 -1.19 1.33
CA ILE A 6 1.41 -0.01 0.54
C ILE A 6 2.35 0.83 1.40
N LEU A 7 3.57 1.02 0.92
CA LEU A 7 4.54 1.88 1.59
C LEU A 7 4.06 3.33 1.53
N ASP A 8 3.81 3.91 2.70
CA ASP A 8 3.49 5.32 2.84
C ASP A 8 4.78 6.15 2.91
N TYR A 9 4.97 7.02 1.92
CA TYR A 9 6.10 7.96 1.87
C TYR A 9 5.75 9.33 2.44
N GLY A 10 4.55 9.50 3.02
CA GLY A 10 4.03 10.79 3.47
C GLY A 10 3.53 11.69 2.33
N MET A 11 3.43 11.17 1.11
CA MET A 11 3.09 11.93 -0.09
C MET A 11 2.13 11.15 -1.01
N GLY A 12 1.14 11.85 -1.57
CA GLY A 12 0.29 11.36 -2.66
C GLY A 12 -1.10 10.83 -2.28
N ASN A 13 -1.74 10.17 -3.24
CA ASN A 13 -3.16 9.77 -3.17
C ASN A 13 -3.35 8.30 -2.73
N LEU A 14 -2.59 7.85 -1.73
CA LEU A 14 -2.52 6.44 -1.30
C LEU A 14 -3.90 5.82 -0.96
N HIS A 15 -4.83 6.62 -0.43
CA HIS A 15 -6.19 6.17 -0.14
C HIS A 15 -7.00 5.81 -1.40
N SER A 16 -6.81 6.52 -2.51
CA SER A 16 -7.46 6.18 -3.78
C SER A 16 -6.92 4.86 -4.34
N MET A 17 -5.61 4.66 -4.23
CA MET A 17 -4.97 3.41 -4.62
C MET A 17 -5.42 2.24 -3.73
N ALA A 18 -5.49 2.44 -2.41
CA ALA A 18 -5.97 1.41 -1.49
C ALA A 18 -7.41 0.99 -1.83
N LYS A 19 -8.33 1.94 -2.07
CA LYS A 19 -9.70 1.62 -2.52
C LYS A 19 -9.75 0.85 -3.83
N ALA A 20 -8.88 1.20 -4.79
CA ALA A 20 -8.79 0.46 -6.05
C ALA A 20 -8.32 -0.98 -5.81
N LEU A 21 -7.32 -1.17 -4.94
CA LEU A 21 -6.78 -2.48 -4.56
C LEU A 21 -7.81 -3.32 -3.80
N GLU A 22 -8.54 -2.73 -2.85
CA GLU A 22 -9.65 -3.38 -2.14
C GLU A 22 -10.72 -3.88 -3.11
N ARG A 23 -11.00 -3.12 -4.18
CA ARG A 23 -11.99 -3.51 -5.19
C ARG A 23 -11.54 -4.68 -6.06
N VAL A 24 -10.27 -4.72 -6.46
CA VAL A 24 -9.74 -5.76 -7.36
C VAL A 24 -9.28 -7.02 -6.62
N ALA A 25 -8.99 -6.91 -5.33
CA ALA A 25 -8.50 -7.99 -4.48
C ALA A 25 -9.31 -8.07 -3.17
N PRO A 26 -10.60 -8.43 -3.23
CA PRO A 26 -11.50 -8.42 -2.06
C PRO A 26 -11.07 -9.35 -0.93
N ASP A 27 -10.36 -10.43 -1.25
CA ASP A 27 -9.85 -11.41 -0.26
C ASP A 27 -8.49 -11.02 0.33
N THR A 28 -7.93 -9.87 -0.06
CA THR A 28 -6.63 -9.36 0.39
C THR A 28 -6.81 -8.22 1.36
N ARG A 29 -6.14 -8.28 2.51
CA ARG A 29 -6.07 -7.17 3.45
C ARG A 29 -5.12 -6.10 2.91
N ILE A 30 -5.63 -4.91 2.65
CA ILE A 30 -4.83 -3.76 2.23
C ILE A 30 -4.38 -2.98 3.47
N LEU A 31 -3.09 -2.68 3.56
CA LEU A 31 -2.49 -1.93 4.65
C LEU A 31 -1.68 -0.77 4.08
N ILE A 32 -1.94 0.47 4.50
CA ILE A 32 -1.05 1.61 4.23
C ILE A 32 -0.16 1.79 5.46
N THR A 33 1.16 1.79 5.31
CA THR A 33 2.06 1.86 6.47
C THR A 33 3.45 2.44 6.17
N GLN A 34 4.06 3.05 7.19
CA GLN A 34 5.47 3.44 7.24
C GLN A 34 6.30 2.47 8.11
N SER A 35 5.67 1.48 8.75
CA SER A 35 6.33 0.55 9.66
C SER A 35 7.12 -0.50 8.89
N ALA A 36 8.43 -0.50 9.07
CA ALA A 36 9.31 -1.51 8.50
C ALA A 36 8.97 -2.93 8.98
N ALA A 37 8.41 -3.07 10.20
CA ALA A 37 7.98 -4.37 10.72
C ALA A 37 6.75 -4.91 9.96
N GLU A 38 5.78 -4.05 9.68
CA GLU A 38 4.57 -4.43 8.94
C GLU A 38 4.87 -4.72 7.47
N LEU A 39 5.77 -3.94 6.85
CA LEU A 39 6.23 -4.18 5.48
C LEU A 39 6.92 -5.54 5.35
N ARG A 40 7.78 -5.92 6.31
CA ARG A 40 8.45 -7.23 6.31
C ARG A 40 7.48 -8.39 6.56
N ALA A 41 6.39 -8.16 7.27
CA ALA A 41 5.39 -9.18 7.57
C ALA A 41 4.34 -9.35 6.46
N ALA A 42 4.27 -8.43 5.49
CA ALA A 42 3.31 -8.49 4.41
C ALA A 42 3.73 -9.52 3.34
N ASP A 43 2.74 -10.19 2.74
CA ASP A 43 2.98 -11.14 1.64
C ASP A 43 3.46 -10.45 0.37
N ARG A 44 3.07 -9.18 0.19
CA ARG A 44 3.41 -8.34 -0.95
C ARG A 44 3.52 -6.88 -0.53
N ILE A 45 4.37 -6.14 -1.23
CA ILE A 45 4.59 -4.71 -0.99
C ILE A 45 4.38 -3.91 -2.28
N VAL A 46 3.62 -2.83 -2.20
CA VAL A 46 3.47 -1.81 -3.26
C VAL A 46 4.36 -0.62 -2.90
N PHE A 47 5.23 -0.27 -3.85
CA PHE A 47 6.02 0.95 -3.82
C PHE A 47 5.31 1.99 -4.70
N PRO A 48 4.54 2.94 -4.12
CA PRO A 48 3.80 3.91 -4.92
C PRO A 48 4.75 4.86 -5.65
N GLY A 49 4.53 5.01 -6.95
CA GLY A 49 5.18 6.04 -7.77
C GLY A 49 4.34 7.31 -7.74
N GLN A 50 4.88 8.37 -7.15
CA GLN A 50 4.45 9.73 -7.41
C GLN A 50 5.60 10.37 -8.19
N GLY A 51 5.33 10.89 -9.39
CA GLY A 51 6.33 11.64 -10.14
C GLY A 51 6.96 12.73 -9.27
N ALA A 52 8.21 13.11 -9.55
CA ALA A 52 8.94 14.08 -8.76
C ALA A 52 8.09 15.34 -8.51
N ILE A 53 7.84 15.65 -7.24
CA ILE A 53 7.38 16.98 -6.83
C ILE A 53 8.64 17.83 -6.84
N LEU A 54 8.80 18.65 -7.89
CA LEU A 54 9.81 19.69 -7.97
C LEU A 54 9.43 20.85 -7.03
#